data_AF-A0A940NQR1-F1
#
_entry.id   AF-A0A940NQR1-F1
#
_cell.length_a   1.000
_cell.length_b   1.000
_cell.length_c   1.000
_cell.angle_alpha   90.00
_cell.angle_beta   90.00
_cell.angle_gamma   90.00
#
_symmetry.space_group_name_H-M   'P 1'
#
loop_
_entity.id
_entity.type
_entity.pdbx_description
1 polymer ?
#
loop_
_entity_poly.entity_id
_entity_poly.type
_entity_poly.pdbx_seq_one_letter_code
_entity_poly.pdbx_strand_id
1 'polypeptide(L)'
;MDIERLKNNREFEFHDRIWDDQTQIVMFYKEQPEFRITFWDSYFMYIFGEAKPPVFPATEWTGFTRDFHVIERTLDFRKDPIAIGNLDEYLNDLYTYKERMEHYKDERARECYKLVCDFLLYAKETGMTVLVEEE
;
A
#
# COMPACT_ATOMS: atom_id res chain seq x y z
N MET A 1 3.83 -17.15 7.05
CA MET A 1 4.04 -15.72 6.74
C MET A 1 5.29 -15.24 7.48
N ASP A 2 6.16 -14.49 6.81
CA ASP A 2 7.44 -14.04 7.37
C ASP A 2 7.29 -12.67 8.06
N ILE A 3 7.13 -12.70 9.38
CA ILE A 3 6.93 -11.50 10.20
C ILE A 3 8.20 -10.61 10.25
N GLU A 4 9.38 -11.12 9.87
CA GLU A 4 10.62 -10.33 9.89
C GLU A 4 10.58 -9.18 8.88
N ARG A 5 9.93 -9.36 7.73
CA ARG A 5 9.75 -8.30 6.73
C ARG A 5 8.93 -7.12 7.26
N LEU A 6 7.90 -7.41 8.06
CA LEU A 6 7.03 -6.40 8.67
C LEU A 6 7.78 -5.54 9.70
N LYS A 7 8.85 -6.08 10.30
CA LYS A 7 9.69 -5.38 11.28
C LYS A 7 10.82 -4.53 10.66
N ASN A 8 11.18 -4.80 9.41
CA ASN A 8 12.30 -4.16 8.70
C ASN A 8 11.82 -3.11 7.68
N ASN A 9 10.66 -2.48 7.91
CA ASN A 9 10.08 -1.52 6.96
C ASN A 9 10.83 -0.18 6.88
N ARG A 10 11.79 0.09 7.78
CA ARG A 10 12.59 1.32 7.79
C ARG A 10 13.33 1.59 6.48
N GLU A 11 13.66 0.54 5.72
CA GLU A 11 14.32 0.70 4.42
C GLU A 11 13.40 1.31 3.36
N PHE A 12 12.09 1.30 3.60
CA PHE A 12 11.08 1.98 2.79
C PHE A 12 10.86 3.43 3.25
N GLU A 13 11.54 3.89 4.30
CA GLU A 13 11.59 5.28 4.73
C GLU A 13 12.88 5.93 4.16
N PHE A 14 12.82 6.75 3.11
CA PHE A 14 13.94 7.61 2.70
C PHE A 14 14.32 8.57 3.83
N HIS A 15 15.54 8.42 4.36
CA HIS A 15 16.07 9.30 5.41
C HIS A 15 16.69 10.61 4.87
N ASP A 16 16.83 10.76 3.55
CA ASP A 16 17.32 11.98 2.94
C ASP A 16 16.17 12.99 2.77
N ARG A 17 16.13 13.96 3.69
CA ARG A 17 15.20 15.12 3.75
C ARG A 17 15.27 16.08 2.54
N ILE A 18 15.75 15.63 1.38
CA ILE A 18 15.87 16.47 0.18
C ILE A 18 14.53 16.61 -0.55
N TRP A 19 13.54 15.77 -0.23
CA TRP A 19 12.21 15.77 -0.83
C TRP A 19 11.16 16.15 0.24
N ASP A 20 11.16 17.43 0.65
CA ASP A 20 10.34 18.00 1.75
C ASP A 20 8.80 17.90 1.55
N ASP A 21 8.33 17.42 0.40
CA ASP A 21 6.90 17.41 0.02
C ASP A 21 6.34 15.98 -0.21
N GLN A 22 7.03 14.93 0.24
CA GLN A 22 6.53 13.56 0.06
C GLN A 22 5.67 13.10 1.24
N THR A 23 4.60 12.38 0.96
CA THR A 23 3.65 11.89 1.95
C THR A 23 4.00 10.46 2.33
N GLN A 24 4.02 10.15 3.62
CA GLN A 24 4.15 8.77 4.09
C GLN A 24 2.78 8.18 4.37
N ILE A 25 2.61 6.91 4.01
CA ILE A 25 1.44 6.12 4.32
C ILE A 25 1.80 5.20 5.48
N VAL A 26 0.97 5.25 6.53
CA VAL A 26 1.09 4.38 7.69
C VAL A 26 -0.09 3.41 7.68
N MET A 27 0.20 2.11 7.72
CA MET A 27 -0.80 1.05 7.92
C MET A 27 -0.55 0.35 9.24
N PHE A 28 -1.59 0.19 10.06
CA PHE A 28 -1.48 -0.46 11.36
C PHE A 28 -2.72 -1.29 11.70
N TYR A 29 -2.57 -2.25 12.61
CA TYR A 29 -3.71 -3.00 13.12
C TYR A 29 -4.37 -2.24 14.27
N LYS A 30 -5.68 -2.01 14.21
CA LYS A 30 -6.43 -1.34 15.29
C LYS A 30 -6.23 -2.04 16.63
N GLU A 31 -6.15 -3.37 16.60
CA GLU A 31 -6.02 -4.22 17.78
C GLU A 31 -4.58 -4.24 18.33
N GLN A 32 -3.58 -3.89 17.51
CA GLN A 32 -2.15 -3.85 17.86
C GLN A 32 -1.46 -2.67 17.15
N PRO A 33 -1.71 -1.42 17.57
CA PRO A 33 -1.23 -0.23 16.85
C PRO A 33 0.29 -0.10 16.78
N GLU A 34 1.01 -0.74 17.71
CA GLU A 34 2.46 -0.85 17.68
C GLU A 34 2.97 -1.66 16.48
N PHE A 35 2.13 -2.52 15.92
CA PHE A 35 2.41 -3.28 14.72
C PHE A 35 1.93 -2.49 13.50
N ARG A 36 2.87 -1.78 12.90
CA ARG A 36 2.61 -0.91 11.76
C ARG A 36 3.73 -0.98 10.73
N ILE A 37 3.37 -0.67 9.50
CA ILE A 37 4.30 -0.42 8.42
C ILE A 37 4.12 1.02 7.95
N THR A 38 5.25 1.64 7.61
CA THR A 38 5.33 2.97 7.02
C THR A 38 6.10 2.88 5.72
N PHE A 39 5.62 3.55 4.68
CA PHE A 39 6.23 3.61 3.36
C PHE A 39 5.78 4.89 2.63
N TRP A 40 6.54 5.34 1.63
CA TRP A 40 6.14 6.53 0.85
C TRP A 40 5.00 6.25 -0.11
N ASP A 41 4.11 7.23 -0.25
CA ASP A 41 3.06 7.27 -1.28
C ASP A 41 3.62 7.11 -2.70
N SER A 42 4.85 7.55 -2.96
CA SER A 42 5.52 7.39 -4.25
C SER A 42 5.70 5.93 -4.68
N TYR A 43 5.72 4.97 -3.74
CA TYR A 43 5.66 3.55 -4.10
C TYR A 43 4.33 3.17 -4.74
N PHE A 44 3.22 3.84 -4.39
CA PHE A 44 1.93 3.64 -5.04
C PHE A 44 1.93 4.18 -6.47
N MET A 45 2.68 5.25 -6.76
CA MET A 45 2.95 5.64 -8.15
C MET A 45 3.71 4.56 -8.93
N TYR A 46 4.59 3.79 -8.30
CA TYR A 46 5.29 2.70 -8.99
C TYR A 46 4.44 1.43 -9.17
N ILE A 47 3.53 1.15 -8.21
CA ILE A 47 2.63 0.00 -8.23
C ILE A 47 1.42 0.27 -9.13
N PHE A 48 0.66 1.33 -8.84
CA PHE A 48 -0.61 1.68 -9.49
C PHE A 48 -0.48 2.78 -10.53
N GLY A 49 0.57 3.60 -10.45
CA GLY A 49 0.82 4.64 -11.43
C GLY A 49 1.14 4.00 -12.77
N GLU A 50 0.34 4.37 -13.75
CA GLU A 50 0.46 3.87 -15.10
C GLU A 50 0.45 5.01 -16.11
N ALA A 51 1.22 4.82 -17.17
CA ALA A 51 1.03 5.55 -18.42
C ALA A 51 -0.19 5.02 -19.21
N LYS A 52 -0.61 3.78 -18.95
CA LYS A 52 -1.84 3.14 -19.45
C LYS A 52 -2.38 2.19 -18.36
N PRO A 53 -3.53 2.49 -17.74
CA PRO A 53 -4.24 1.65 -16.75
C PRO A 53 -4.22 0.15 -17.15
N PRO A 54 -4.41 -0.80 -16.20
CA PRO A 54 -4.65 -2.17 -16.60
C PRO A 54 -5.90 -2.15 -17.48
N VAL A 55 -6.08 -3.15 -18.33
CA VAL A 55 -7.12 -3.22 -19.38
C VAL A 55 -8.54 -3.37 -18.79
N PHE A 56 -8.80 -2.78 -17.64
CA PHE A 56 -10.11 -2.64 -17.03
C PHE A 56 -10.59 -1.20 -17.28
N PRO A 57 -11.82 -1.00 -17.78
CA PRO A 57 -12.42 0.32 -17.82
C PRO A 57 -12.43 0.92 -16.40
N ALA A 58 -12.32 2.25 -16.28
CA ALA A 58 -12.26 2.94 -14.98
C ALA A 58 -13.45 2.63 -14.05
N THR A 59 -14.55 2.12 -14.60
CA THR A 59 -15.73 1.61 -13.88
C THR A 59 -15.49 0.33 -13.09
N GLU A 60 -14.35 -0.35 -13.28
CA GLU A 60 -13.99 -1.62 -12.65
C GLU A 60 -12.83 -1.49 -11.65
N TRP A 61 -12.33 -0.27 -11.40
CA TRP A 61 -11.33 -0.05 -10.37
C TRP A 61 -11.89 -0.35 -8.98
N THR A 62 -11.11 -1.07 -8.18
CA THR A 62 -11.45 -1.47 -6.80
C THR A 62 -10.24 -1.26 -5.90
N GLY A 63 -10.41 -1.39 -4.58
CA GLY A 63 -9.29 -1.35 -3.64
C GLY A 63 -8.41 -0.10 -3.74
N PHE A 64 -7.09 -0.29 -3.67
CA PHE A 64 -6.11 0.79 -3.75
C PHE A 64 -6.07 1.45 -5.13
N THR A 65 -6.29 0.70 -6.21
CA THR A 65 -6.36 1.28 -7.56
C THR A 65 -7.48 2.30 -7.66
N ARG A 66 -8.68 1.99 -7.14
CA ARG A 66 -9.77 2.95 -7.09
C ARG A 66 -9.36 4.17 -6.27
N ASP A 67 -8.95 3.95 -5.03
CA ASP A 67 -8.71 5.02 -4.08
C ASP A 67 -7.61 5.98 -4.59
N PHE A 68 -6.55 5.41 -5.18
CA PHE A 68 -5.42 6.15 -5.73
C PHE A 68 -5.81 6.99 -6.97
N HIS A 69 -6.55 6.42 -7.92
CA HIS A 69 -6.86 7.14 -9.16
C HIS A 69 -8.07 8.09 -9.03
N VAL A 70 -8.97 7.86 -8.07
CA VAL A 70 -10.10 8.78 -7.78
C VAL A 70 -9.61 10.13 -7.28
N ILE A 71 -8.51 10.17 -6.53
CA ILE A 71 -7.90 11.40 -6.04
C ILE A 71 -6.64 11.73 -6.86
N GLU A 72 -6.77 11.80 -8.19
CA GLU A 72 -5.69 12.30 -9.07
C GLU A 72 -4.30 11.64 -8.89
N ARG A 73 -4.24 10.35 -8.52
CA ARG A 73 -3.01 9.59 -8.24
C ARG A 73 -2.33 9.96 -6.92
N THR A 74 -3.14 10.30 -5.92
CA THR A 74 -2.76 10.28 -4.51
C THR A 74 -3.74 9.42 -3.73
N LEU A 75 -3.32 9.00 -2.54
CA LEU A 75 -4.28 8.61 -1.51
C LEU A 75 -4.68 9.90 -0.78
N ASP A 76 -5.94 10.02 -0.36
CA ASP A 76 -6.38 11.06 0.59
C ASP A 76 -6.73 10.35 1.89
N PHE A 77 -5.69 9.82 2.53
CA PHE A 77 -5.85 9.31 3.88
C PHE A 77 -5.61 10.49 4.81
N ARG A 78 -6.69 11.13 5.23
CA ARG A 78 -6.66 12.21 6.22
C ARG A 78 -5.71 11.85 7.38
N LYS A 79 -5.22 12.87 8.10
CA LYS A 79 -4.49 12.68 9.37
C LYS A 79 -5.23 11.82 10.41
N ASP A 80 -6.54 11.64 10.23
CA ASP A 80 -7.34 10.72 11.02
C ASP A 80 -7.35 9.33 10.36
N PRO A 81 -6.95 8.26 11.07
CA PRO A 81 -6.87 6.93 10.48
C PRO A 81 -8.22 6.39 10.00
N ILE A 82 -8.23 5.87 8.77
CA ILE A 82 -9.38 5.33 8.06
C ILE A 82 -9.28 3.81 8.01
N ALA A 83 -10.38 3.10 8.22
CA ALA A 83 -10.39 1.64 8.11
C ALA A 83 -10.49 1.17 6.65
N ILE A 84 -9.70 0.15 6.30
CA ILE A 84 -9.89 -0.59 5.05
C ILE A 84 -11.19 -1.41 5.19
N GLY A 85 -12.22 -1.01 4.43
CA GLY A 85 -13.57 -1.57 4.59
C GLY A 85 -13.75 -3.00 4.08
N ASN A 86 -12.95 -3.44 3.11
CA ASN A 86 -13.06 -4.78 2.51
C ASN A 86 -11.68 -5.34 2.13
N LEU A 87 -11.05 -6.08 3.04
CA LEU A 87 -9.70 -6.64 2.81
C LEU A 87 -9.62 -7.55 1.57
N ASP A 88 -10.69 -8.29 1.25
CA ASP A 88 -10.71 -9.15 0.07
C ASP A 88 -10.62 -8.35 -1.23
N GLU A 89 -11.32 -7.22 -1.29
CA GLU A 89 -11.28 -6.33 -2.44
C GLU A 89 -9.87 -5.76 -2.65
N TYR A 90 -9.23 -5.28 -1.59
CA TYR A 90 -7.90 -4.67 -1.67
C TYR A 90 -6.81 -5.70 -1.99
N LEU A 91 -6.89 -6.92 -1.43
CA LEU A 91 -5.96 -8.00 -1.76
C LEU A 91 -6.13 -8.47 -3.20
N ASN A 92 -7.37 -8.64 -3.68
CA ASN A 92 -7.63 -9.03 -5.07
C ASN A 92 -7.12 -7.97 -6.04
N ASP A 93 -7.35 -6.69 -5.75
CA ASP A 93 -6.81 -5.55 -6.51
C ASP A 93 -5.29 -5.62 -6.61
N LEU A 94 -4.59 -5.74 -5.47
CA LEU A 94 -3.13 -5.89 -5.43
C LEU A 94 -2.63 -7.09 -6.24
N TYR A 95 -3.33 -8.22 -6.19
CA TYR A 95 -2.93 -9.42 -6.94
C TYR A 95 -3.05 -9.28 -8.45
N THR A 96 -3.83 -8.32 -8.96
CA THR A 96 -3.84 -8.01 -10.41
C THR A 96 -2.49 -7.47 -10.89
N TYR A 97 -1.69 -6.88 -10.00
CA TYR A 97 -0.36 -6.32 -10.31
C TYR A 97 0.79 -7.32 -10.13
N LYS A 98 0.53 -8.55 -9.68
CA LYS A 98 1.57 -9.51 -9.28
C LYS A 98 2.61 -9.77 -10.37
N GLU A 99 2.18 -10.13 -11.58
CA GLU A 99 3.08 -10.42 -12.70
C GLU A 99 3.92 -9.21 -13.10
N ARG A 100 3.32 -8.01 -13.10
CA ARG A 100 4.03 -6.74 -13.34
C ARG A 100 5.12 -6.53 -12.28
N MET A 101 4.79 -6.76 -11.01
CA MET A 101 5.74 -6.57 -9.92
C MET A 101 6.88 -7.59 -9.99
N GLU A 102 6.68 -8.81 -10.47
CA GLU A 102 7.76 -9.79 -10.68
C GLU A 102 8.81 -9.30 -11.71
N HIS A 103 8.40 -8.50 -12.69
CA HIS A 103 9.27 -7.96 -13.73
C HIS A 103 9.71 -6.50 -13.50
N TYR A 104 9.28 -5.89 -12.40
CA TYR A 104 9.60 -4.49 -12.10
C TYR A 104 11.09 -4.32 -11.79
N LYS A 105 11.70 -3.24 -12.31
CA LYS A 105 13.16 -3.01 -12.19
C LYS A 105 13.57 -2.51 -10.82
N ASP A 106 12.73 -1.72 -10.16
CA ASP A 106 13.02 -1.19 -8.83
C ASP A 106 12.68 -2.25 -7.77
N GLU A 107 13.71 -2.75 -7.09
CA GLU A 107 13.56 -3.78 -6.07
C GLU A 107 12.76 -3.30 -4.85
N ARG A 108 12.91 -2.02 -4.46
CA ARG A 108 12.23 -1.46 -3.28
C ARG A 108 10.74 -1.37 -3.50
N ALA A 109 10.31 -0.96 -4.69
CA ALA A 109 8.90 -0.95 -5.04
C ALA A 109 8.29 -2.37 -5.02
N ARG A 110 9.05 -3.39 -5.46
CA ARG A 110 8.60 -4.80 -5.38
C ARG A 110 8.47 -5.30 -3.95
N GLU A 111 9.41 -4.92 -3.09
CA GLU A 111 9.39 -5.32 -1.70
C GLU A 111 8.30 -4.59 -0.91
N CYS A 112 8.09 -3.29 -1.16
CA CYS A 112 6.96 -2.54 -0.63
C CYS A 112 5.62 -3.18 -1.04
N TYR A 113 5.46 -3.56 -2.31
CA TYR A 113 4.28 -4.29 -2.78
C TYR A 113 4.05 -5.60 -2.00
N LYS A 114 5.10 -6.40 -1.84
CA LYS A 114 5.03 -7.66 -1.06
C LYS A 114 4.69 -7.40 0.40
N LEU A 115 5.29 -6.38 1.00
CA LEU A 115 5.03 -5.96 2.39
C LEU A 115 3.56 -5.62 2.60
N VAL A 116 2.97 -4.80 1.72
CA VAL A 116 1.54 -4.43 1.78
C VAL A 116 0.67 -5.68 1.61
N CYS A 117 0.97 -6.55 0.65
CA CYS A 117 0.24 -7.81 0.47
C CYS A 117 0.29 -8.70 1.72
N ASP A 118 1.48 -8.92 2.28
CA ASP A 118 1.69 -9.75 3.46
C ASP A 118 0.97 -9.15 4.68
N PHE A 119 1.01 -7.81 4.85
CA PHE A 119 0.35 -7.10 5.94
C PHE A 119 -1.19 -7.24 5.90
N LEU A 120 -1.79 -7.07 4.71
CA LEU A 120 -3.24 -7.23 4.54
C LEU A 120 -3.67 -8.69 4.64
N LEU A 121 -2.87 -9.62 4.11
CA LEU A 121 -3.15 -11.05 4.20
C LEU A 121 -3.14 -11.52 5.65
N TYR A 122 -2.17 -11.07 6.45
CA TYR A 122 -2.16 -11.36 7.88
C TYR A 122 -3.44 -10.88 8.55
N ALA A 123 -3.81 -9.62 8.34
CA ALA A 123 -4.99 -9.04 8.95
C ALA A 123 -6.25 -9.86 8.62
N LYS A 124 -6.36 -10.31 7.37
CA LYS A 124 -7.45 -11.19 6.93
C LYS A 124 -7.42 -12.53 7.65
N GLU A 125 -6.27 -13.20 7.71
CA GLU A 125 -6.11 -14.52 8.34
C GLU A 125 -6.37 -14.48 9.86
N THR A 126 -6.06 -13.36 10.51
CA THR A 126 -6.21 -13.19 11.97
C THR A 126 -7.43 -12.38 12.39
N GLY A 127 -8.23 -11.88 11.43
CA GLY A 127 -9.41 -11.06 11.70
C GLY A 127 -9.11 -9.69 12.30
N MET A 128 -7.95 -9.09 11.98
CA MET A 128 -7.58 -7.74 12.44
C MET A 128 -8.15 -6.65 11.53
N THR A 129 -8.40 -5.48 12.12
CA THR A 129 -8.84 -4.31 11.38
C THR A 129 -7.61 -3.49 10.95
N VAL A 130 -7.45 -3.27 9.64
CA VAL A 130 -6.38 -2.40 9.13
C VAL A 130 -6.85 -0.96 9.09
N LEU A 131 -6.12 -0.09 9.75
CA LEU A 131 -6.26 1.36 9.68
C LEU A 131 -5.12 1.94 8.83
N VAL A 132 -5.41 3.01 8.09
CA VAL A 132 -4.45 3.72 7.24
C VAL A 132 -4.55 5.22 7.44
N GLU A 133 -3.41 5.90 7.50
CA GLU A 133 -3.29 7.36 7.67
C GLU A 133 -2.08 7.91 6.91
N GLU A 134 -2.04 9.23 6.73
CA GLU A 134 -0.87 9.98 6.25
C GLU A 134 -0.03 10.52 7.42
N GLU A 135 1.30 10.42 7.29
CA GLU A 135 2.30 11.01 8.20
C GLU A 135 3.09 12.15 7.54
#